data_AF-A0A817E2W9-F1
#
_entry.id   AF-A0A817E2W9-F1
#
_cell.length_a   1.000
_cell.length_b   1.000
_cell.length_c   1.000
_cell.angle_alpha   90.00
_cell.angle_beta   90.00
_cell.angle_gamma   90.00
#
_symmetry.space_group_name_H-M   'P 1'
#
loop_
_entity.id
_entity.type
_entity.pdbx_description
1 polymer ?
#
loop_
_entity_poly.entity_id
_entity_poly.type
_entity_poly.pdbx_seq_one_letter_code
_entity_poly.pdbx_strand_id
1 'polypeptide(L)'
;MSDAPHDGSGFAPRPPPPQPPVPPQPPAPPQPPAPPHPPAPAPAPPRPPPMERWWCNGCRRENPMTRYQCQVCRGSDTFDLCEQCIAETAVIHPGHSFRLVRPSGIFPH
;
A
#
# COMPACT_ATOMS: atom_id res chain seq x y z
N MET A 1 -18.89 38.92 30.61
CA MET A 1 -19.21 40.05 29.71
C MET A 1 -17.92 40.84 29.54
N SER A 2 -17.27 40.94 28.39
CA SER A 2 -17.74 40.70 27.04
C SER A 2 -16.58 40.26 26.15
N ASP A 3 -16.93 39.35 25.26
CA ASP A 3 -16.26 38.96 24.03
C ASP A 3 -15.93 40.18 23.14
N ALA A 4 -14.75 40.20 22.51
CA ALA A 4 -14.46 41.09 21.39
C ALA A 4 -13.64 40.36 20.32
N PRO A 5 -13.91 40.59 19.02
CA PRO A 5 -13.66 39.61 17.97
C PRO A 5 -12.39 39.87 17.15
N HIS A 6 -11.99 38.81 16.42
CA HIS A 6 -10.90 38.72 15.45
C HIS A 6 -10.89 39.84 14.38
N ASP A 7 -9.71 40.39 14.07
CA ASP A 7 -9.44 40.98 12.75
C ASP A 7 -8.30 40.20 12.06
N GLY A 8 -8.70 39.18 11.30
CA GLY A 8 -7.85 38.47 10.37
C GLY A 8 -7.69 39.28 9.08
N SER A 9 -6.80 40.27 9.10
CA SER A 9 -6.39 41.02 7.92
C SER A 9 -5.56 40.14 6.97
N GLY A 10 -6.25 39.37 6.12
CA GLY A 10 -5.67 38.57 5.04
C GLY A 10 -5.23 39.43 3.86
N PHE A 11 -3.94 39.77 3.79
CA PHE A 11 -3.34 40.37 2.61
C PHE A 11 -3.15 39.31 1.52
N ALA A 12 -4.05 39.27 0.53
CA ALA A 12 -3.85 38.46 -0.66
C ALA A 12 -2.63 38.99 -1.46
N PRO A 13 -1.72 38.12 -1.94
CA PRO A 13 -0.61 38.55 -2.76
C PRO A 13 -1.11 39.15 -4.08
N ARG A 14 -0.54 40.29 -4.48
CA ARG A 14 -0.86 40.94 -5.76
C ARG A 14 -0.46 40.01 -6.92
N PRO A 15 -1.27 39.91 -7.98
CA PRO A 15 -0.88 39.15 -9.16
C PRO A 15 0.40 39.75 -9.77
N PRO A 16 1.27 38.91 -10.36
CA PRO A 16 2.46 39.41 -11.04
C PRO A 16 2.04 40.27 -12.25
N PRO A 17 2.88 41.24 -12.64
CA PRO A 17 2.62 42.03 -13.84
C PRO A 17 2.62 41.13 -15.09
N PRO A 18 1.86 41.52 -16.14
CA PRO A 18 1.86 40.80 -17.39
C PRO A 18 3.28 40.79 -17.99
N GLN A 19 3.75 39.62 -18.39
CA GLN A 19 5.05 39.50 -19.04
C GLN A 19 4.97 40.03 -20.49
N PRO A 20 6.02 40.67 -21.01
CA PRO A 20 6.06 41.10 -22.41
C PRO A 20 5.99 39.89 -23.35
N PRO A 21 5.49 40.07 -24.58
CA PRO A 21 5.43 38.99 -25.56
C PRO A 21 6.84 38.47 -25.87
N VAL A 22 7.02 37.15 -25.76
CA VAL A 22 8.27 36.49 -26.11
C VAL A 22 8.46 36.62 -27.63
N PRO A 23 9.62 37.08 -28.13
CA PRO A 23 9.87 37.15 -29.55
C PRO A 23 9.84 35.73 -30.17
N PRO A 24 9.39 35.59 -31.43
CA PRO A 24 9.36 34.29 -32.09
C PRO A 24 10.79 33.75 -32.19
N GLN A 25 11.00 32.54 -31.66
CA GLN A 25 12.27 31.86 -31.81
C GLN A 25 12.43 31.38 -33.25
N PRO A 26 13.64 31.46 -33.85
CA PRO A 26 13.90 30.89 -35.16
C PRO A 26 13.67 29.37 -35.14
N PRO A 27 13.28 28.76 -36.28
CA PRO A 27 13.10 27.32 -36.36
C PRO A 27 14.41 26.61 -36.00
N ALA A 28 14.31 25.59 -35.15
CA ALA A 28 15.46 24.75 -34.83
C ALA A 28 16.00 24.09 -36.12
N PRO A 29 17.33 23.93 -36.24
CA PRO A 29 17.90 23.18 -37.35
C PRO A 29 17.38 21.74 -37.38
N PRO A 30 17.30 21.10 -38.57
CA PRO A 30 16.87 19.72 -38.67
C PRO A 30 17.83 18.81 -37.89
N GLN A 31 17.29 18.02 -36.97
CA GLN A 31 18.07 17.05 -36.22
C GLN A 31 18.43 15.85 -37.12
N PRO A 32 19.65 15.30 -37.02
CA PRO A 32 20.01 14.07 -37.73
C PRO A 32 19.13 12.90 -37.27
N PRO A 33 18.93 11.87 -38.11
CA PRO A 33 18.16 10.70 -37.73
C PRO A 33 18.78 10.03 -36.51
N ALA A 34 17.94 9.65 -35.54
CA ALA A 34 18.39 8.91 -34.37
C ALA A 34 18.98 7.55 -34.78
N PRO A 35 20.02 7.05 -34.09
CA PRO A 35 20.52 5.70 -34.31
C PRO A 35 19.44 4.66 -33.99
N PRO A 36 19.49 3.47 -34.62
CA PRO A 36 18.54 2.41 -34.34
C PRO A 36 18.65 1.95 -32.88
N HIS A 37 17.50 1.76 -32.22
CA HIS A 37 17.47 1.22 -30.87
C HIS A 37 17.88 -0.25 -30.86
N PRO A 38 18.65 -0.71 -29.85
CA PRO A 38 18.93 -2.12 -29.66
C PRO A 38 17.61 -2.90 -29.40
N PRO A 39 17.57 -4.20 -29.72
CA PRO A 39 16.40 -5.03 -29.41
C PRO A 39 16.13 -5.04 -27.91
N ALA A 40 14.86 -4.97 -27.54
CA ALA A 40 14.45 -5.04 -26.14
C ALA A 40 14.88 -6.38 -25.51
N PRO A 41 15.28 -6.41 -24.23
CA PRO A 41 15.57 -7.65 -23.53
C PRO A 41 14.30 -8.53 -23.44
N ALA A 42 14.49 -9.84 -23.42
CA ALA A 42 13.42 -10.80 -23.24
C ALA A 42 12.65 -10.54 -21.92
N PRO A 43 11.33 -10.84 -21.86
CA PRO A 43 10.55 -10.66 -20.65
C PRO A 43 11.10 -11.53 -19.51
N ALA A 44 11.27 -10.92 -18.33
CA ALA A 44 11.64 -11.66 -17.12
C ALA A 44 10.54 -12.67 -16.74
N PRO A 45 10.89 -13.79 -16.07
CA PRO A 45 9.89 -14.72 -15.57
C PRO A 45 8.92 -14.03 -14.60
N PRO A 46 7.68 -14.54 -14.47
CA PRO A 46 6.72 -13.98 -13.53
C PRO A 46 7.27 -14.06 -12.11
N ARG A 47 7.17 -12.95 -11.38
CA ARG A 47 7.50 -12.93 -9.95
C ARG A 47 6.55 -13.89 -9.21
N PRO A 48 7.05 -14.69 -8.24
CA PRO A 48 6.14 -15.47 -7.40
C PRO A 48 5.13 -14.53 -6.73
N PRO A 49 3.88 -14.97 -6.52
CA PRO A 49 2.92 -14.17 -5.81
C PRO A 49 3.50 -13.82 -4.42
N PRO A 50 3.33 -12.57 -3.95
CA PRO A 50 3.76 -12.21 -2.62
C PRO A 50 3.05 -13.14 -1.63
N MET A 51 3.81 -13.80 -0.75
CA MET A 51 3.22 -14.56 0.35
C MET A 51 2.38 -13.57 1.16
N GLU A 52 1.08 -13.86 1.30
CA GLU A 52 0.14 -13.05 2.08
C GLU A 52 0.70 -12.88 3.50
N ARG A 53 1.15 -11.67 3.83
CA ARG A 53 1.67 -11.37 5.17
C ARG A 53 0.53 -11.34 6.17
N TRP A 54 0.70 -12.04 7.28
CA TRP A 54 -0.26 -12.08 8.37
C TRP A 54 0.47 -12.09 9.72
N TRP A 55 -0.23 -11.62 10.75
CA TRP A 55 0.31 -11.56 12.11
C TRP A 55 -0.60 -12.32 13.06
N CYS A 56 0.00 -13.03 14.01
CA CYS A 56 -0.76 -13.66 15.09
C CYS A 56 -1.25 -12.59 16.07
N ASN A 57 -2.57 -12.45 16.27
CA ASN A 57 -3.14 -11.50 17.22
C ASN A 57 -2.80 -11.83 18.68
N GLY A 58 -2.44 -13.09 18.99
CA GLY A 58 -2.04 -13.52 20.34
C GLY A 58 -0.59 -13.14 20.69
N CYS A 59 0.38 -13.44 19.81
CA CYS A 59 1.81 -13.24 20.10
C CYS A 59 2.52 -12.20 19.20
N ARG A 60 1.81 -11.58 18.26
CA ARG A 60 2.30 -10.56 17.31
C ARG A 60 3.48 -10.98 16.41
N ARG A 61 3.71 -12.29 16.27
CA ARG A 61 4.68 -12.83 15.29
C ARG A 61 4.13 -12.75 13.87
N GLU A 62 4.99 -12.35 12.93
CA GLU A 62 4.71 -12.32 11.49
C GLU A 62 4.90 -13.71 10.88
N ASN A 63 3.99 -14.12 10.01
CA ASN A 63 4.01 -15.36 9.24
C ASN A 63 4.45 -16.65 9.98
N PRO A 64 3.79 -17.03 11.09
CA PRO A 64 3.92 -18.39 11.63
C PRO A 64 3.62 -19.47 10.57
N MET A 65 4.18 -20.67 10.76
CA MET A 65 4.02 -21.79 9.82
C MET A 65 2.54 -22.15 9.58
N THR A 66 1.75 -22.10 10.65
CA THR A 66 0.33 -22.48 10.63
C THR A 66 -0.54 -21.29 11.01
N ARG A 67 -1.49 -20.92 10.13
CA ARG A 67 -2.46 -19.84 10.35
C ARG A 67 -3.83 -20.41 10.72
N TYR A 68 -4.40 -19.94 11.82
CA TYR A 68 -5.76 -20.21 12.23
C TYR A 68 -6.58 -18.92 12.21
N GLN A 69 -7.54 -18.82 11.30
CA GLN A 69 -8.39 -17.64 11.17
C GLN A 69 -9.71 -17.84 11.90
N CYS A 70 -10.13 -16.86 12.69
CA CYS A 70 -11.45 -16.84 13.31
C CYS A 70 -12.55 -16.86 12.23
N GLN A 71 -13.56 -17.72 12.40
CA GLN A 71 -14.67 -17.84 11.46
C GLN A 71 -15.81 -16.86 11.74
N VAL A 72 -15.83 -16.30 12.94
CA VAL A 72 -16.88 -15.40 13.43
C VAL A 72 -16.54 -13.95 13.12
N CYS A 73 -15.29 -13.55 13.35
CA CYS A 73 -14.82 -12.21 13.03
C CYS A 73 -14.75 -12.00 11.52
N ARG A 74 -15.42 -10.96 11.02
CA ARG A 74 -15.53 -10.62 9.59
C ARG A 74 -15.24 -9.13 9.37
N GLY A 75 -14.84 -8.78 8.15
CA GLY A 75 -14.57 -7.40 7.76
C GLY A 75 -13.15 -6.97 8.07
N SER A 76 -12.98 -5.83 8.74
CA SER A 76 -11.69 -5.21 9.10
C SER A 76 -10.93 -5.93 10.21
N ASP A 77 -11.62 -6.74 11.01
CA ASP A 77 -11.10 -7.33 12.24
C ASP A 77 -10.87 -8.82 12.07
N THR A 78 -9.95 -9.20 11.18
CA THR A 78 -9.54 -10.60 11.09
C THR A 78 -8.70 -10.96 12.31
N PHE A 79 -9.16 -11.95 13.08
CA PHE A 79 -8.42 -12.48 14.23
C PHE A 79 -7.72 -13.77 13.82
N ASP A 80 -6.40 -13.73 13.72
CA ASP A 80 -5.54 -14.82 13.31
C ASP A 80 -4.67 -15.30 14.48
N LEU A 81 -4.59 -16.62 14.66
CA LEU A 81 -3.76 -17.26 15.67
C LEU A 81 -2.74 -18.19 15.02
N CYS A 82 -1.57 -18.32 15.65
CA CYS A 82 -0.62 -19.37 15.31
C CYS A 82 -0.94 -20.68 16.05
N GLU A 83 -0.26 -21.75 15.67
CA GLU A 83 -0.37 -23.07 16.33
C GLU A 83 -0.12 -23.08 17.84
N GLN A 84 0.64 -22.11 18.37
CA GLN A 84 0.89 -22.02 19.81
C GLN A 84 -0.26 -21.29 20.51
N CYS A 85 -0.76 -20.20 19.91
CA CYS A 85 -1.83 -19.40 20.51
C CYS A 85 -3.22 -20.01 20.35
N ILE A 86 -3.43 -20.95 19.41
CA ILE A 86 -4.73 -21.62 19.23
C ILE A 86 -5.12 -22.47 20.44
N ALA A 87 -4.15 -23.02 21.18
CA ALA A 87 -4.41 -23.78 22.41
C ALA A 87 -5.00 -22.89 23.53
N GLU A 88 -4.65 -21.61 23.53
CA GLU A 88 -5.11 -20.62 24.51
C GLU A 88 -6.31 -19.81 23.99
N THR A 89 -6.94 -20.25 22.89
CA THR A 89 -8.01 -19.50 22.24
C THR A 89 -9.21 -19.23 23.17
N ALA A 90 -9.50 -20.15 24.10
CA ALA A 90 -10.55 -19.98 25.09
C ALA A 90 -10.31 -18.81 26.06
N VAL A 91 -9.05 -18.36 26.20
CA VAL A 91 -8.65 -17.22 27.06
C VAL A 91 -8.46 -15.97 26.20
N ILE A 92 -7.78 -16.10 25.07
CA ILE A 92 -7.38 -15.00 24.20
C ILE A 92 -8.56 -14.48 23.36
N HIS A 93 -9.44 -15.38 22.92
CA HIS A 93 -10.56 -15.06 22.05
C HIS A 93 -11.78 -15.98 22.30
N PRO A 94 -12.39 -15.87 23.50
CA PRO A 94 -13.43 -16.79 23.96
C PRO A 94 -14.68 -16.78 23.06
N GLY A 95 -15.33 -17.94 22.95
CA GLY A 95 -16.63 -18.08 22.30
C GLY A 95 -16.58 -18.15 20.77
N HIS A 96 -15.40 -18.03 20.15
CA HIS A 96 -15.24 -18.06 18.70
C HIS A 96 -14.52 -19.30 18.19
N SER A 97 -14.95 -19.80 17.04
CA SER A 97 -14.30 -20.93 16.35
C SER A 97 -13.26 -20.46 15.33
N PHE A 98 -12.26 -21.30 15.10
CA PHE A 98 -11.14 -21.01 14.21
C PHE A 98 -11.00 -22.09 13.16
N ARG A 99 -10.61 -21.69 11.94
CA ARG A 99 -10.30 -22.61 10.85
C ARG A 99 -8.83 -22.54 10.49
N LEU A 100 -8.26 -23.70 10.14
CA LEU A 100 -6.92 -23.75 9.56
C LEU A 100 -6.94 -23.11 8.16
N VAL A 101 -6.11 -22.09 7.98
CA VAL A 101 -5.84 -21.46 6.69
C VAL A 101 -4.49 -21.98 6.21
N ARG A 102 -4.53 -22.85 5.19
CA ARG A 102 -3.30 -23.27 4.52
C ARG A 102 -2.71 -22.07 3.78
N PRO A 103 -1.39 -21.87 3.83
CA PRO A 103 -0.77 -20.87 2.98
C PRO A 103 -1.18 -21.18 1.54
N SER A 104 -1.83 -20.23 0.87
CA SER A 104 -2.37 -20.39 -0.48
C SER A 104 -1.28 -20.35 -1.55
N GLY A 105 -0.10 -20.88 -1.22
CA GLY A 105 0.96 -21.15 -2.17
C GLY A 105 0.63 -22.44 -2.90
N ILE A 106 0.36 -22.32 -4.19
CA ILE A 106 0.36 -23.45 -5.12
C ILE A 106 1.65 -24.23 -4.86
N PHE A 107 1.53 -25.46 -4.36
CA PHE A 107 2.65 -26.40 -4.29
C PHE A 107 2.97 -26.79 -5.74
N PRO A 108 4.12 -26.42 -6.32
CA PRO A 108 4.54 -27.06 -7.56
C PRO A 108 4.84 -28.53 -7.24
N HIS A 109 4.23 -29.41 -8.03
CA HIS A 109 4.37 -30.87 -7.98
C HIS A 109 5.76 -31.31 -8.48
#